data_AF-A0AAW6N8C8-F1
#
_entry.id   AF-A0AAW6N8C8-F1
#
_cell.length_a   1.000
_cell.length_b   1.000
_cell.length_c   1.000
_cell.angle_alpha   90.00
_cell.angle_beta   90.00
_cell.angle_gamma   90.00
#
_symmetry.space_group_name_H-M   'P 1'
#
loop_
_entity.id
_entity.type
_entity.pdbx_description
1 polymer ?
#
loop_
_entity_poly.entity_id
_entity_poly.type
_entity_poly.pdbx_seq_one_letter_code
_entity_poly.pdbx_strand_id
1 'polypeptide(L)'
;MSHILRMPLLALSMFCALALAFQSQTAQAADRGRLEAFLEVTGFDVALESIRLSAGSAPQMLGLSADDFGSEWSRLVDEVFETELMHDMALDILSKTLSDDLLDHAAGFYASDLGRRLVAAENASHMVEEDGLKSESGTSIIDGLVRIGSPRVTLLSELNQASDVEDSSIRAIQEVQIRFLMAAASAGVIELRMDEPDLREAMRSQEGEMRRSIKANALANAAYTYQAFSDDEVAQYARALSEESMQKVYALMNAVQYEIQANRFEAVAARLSAMQPSQDL
;
A
#
# COMPACT_ATOMS: atom_id res chain seq x y z
N MET A 1 35.90 46.12 37.76
CA MET A 1 35.92 45.89 36.29
C MET A 1 35.74 44.40 36.02
N SER A 2 34.52 43.85 36.05
CA SER A 2 34.28 42.43 35.69
C SER A 2 32.80 41.98 35.62
N HIS A 3 31.83 42.88 35.40
CA HIS A 3 30.41 42.48 35.23
C HIS A 3 29.80 42.75 33.84
N ILE A 4 30.53 43.40 32.93
CA ILE A 4 30.02 43.75 31.59
C ILE A 4 30.17 42.60 30.57
N LEU A 5 30.95 41.55 30.89
CA LEU A 5 31.25 40.46 29.94
C LEU A 5 30.35 39.21 30.05
N ARG A 6 29.37 39.18 30.96
CA ARG A 6 28.53 37.97 31.20
C ARG A 6 27.19 37.96 30.45
N MET A 7 26.70 39.11 29.98
CA MET A 7 25.47 39.18 29.16
C MET A 7 25.59 38.79 27.66
N PRO A 8 26.76 38.83 26.97
CA PRO A 8 26.80 38.49 25.55
C PRO A 8 26.78 36.97 25.30
N LEU A 9 27.20 36.15 26.27
CA LEU A 9 27.23 34.69 26.12
C LEU A 9 25.85 34.03 26.19
N LEU A 10 24.93 34.55 27.02
CA LEU A 10 23.55 34.05 27.12
C LEU A 10 22.71 34.42 25.90
N ALA A 11 22.88 35.63 25.35
CA ALA A 11 22.19 36.05 24.13
C ALA A 11 22.71 35.31 22.88
N LEU A 12 24.02 35.05 22.81
CA LEU A 12 24.63 34.31 21.70
C LEU A 12 24.24 32.81 21.73
N SER A 13 24.17 32.19 22.91
CA SER A 13 23.72 30.80 23.05
C SER A 13 22.23 30.62 22.75
N MET A 14 21.38 31.57 23.14
CA MET A 14 19.96 31.58 22.77
C MET A 14 19.74 31.81 21.27
N PHE A 15 20.55 32.64 20.61
CA PHE A 15 20.51 32.85 19.16
C PHE A 15 21.00 31.62 18.38
N CYS A 16 22.06 30.95 18.85
CA CYS A 16 22.51 29.67 18.27
C CYS A 16 21.48 28.55 18.45
N ALA A 17 20.82 28.47 19.62
CA ALA A 17 19.76 27.49 19.85
C ALA A 17 18.53 27.74 18.95
N LEU A 18 18.17 28.99 18.72
CA LEU A 18 17.11 29.35 17.78
C LEU A 18 17.51 29.01 16.34
N ALA A 19 18.73 29.35 15.91
CA ALA A 19 19.22 29.05 14.57
C ALA A 19 19.30 27.54 14.29
N LEU A 20 19.71 26.74 15.28
CA LEU A 20 19.71 25.28 15.19
C LEU A 20 18.28 24.71 15.11
N ALA A 21 17.34 25.25 15.91
CA ALA A 21 15.94 24.84 15.84
C ALA A 21 15.29 25.17 14.48
N PHE A 22 15.58 26.34 13.92
CA PHE A 22 15.11 26.72 12.59
C PHE A 22 15.72 25.84 11.48
N GLN A 23 17.00 25.49 11.57
CA GLN A 23 17.65 24.60 10.59
C GLN A 23 17.09 23.17 10.65
N SER A 24 16.84 22.65 11.85
CA SER A 24 16.23 21.33 12.04
C SER A 24 14.81 21.27 11.49
N GLN A 25 14.00 22.32 11.66
CA GLN A 25 12.64 22.39 11.11
C GLN A 25 12.64 22.42 9.57
N THR A 26 13.56 23.16 8.94
CA THR A 26 13.64 23.21 7.47
C THR A 26 14.10 21.90 6.85
N ALA A 27 15.01 21.17 7.50
CA ALA A 27 15.46 19.86 7.02
C ALA A 27 14.31 18.83 7.08
N GLN A 28 13.62 18.75 8.23
CA GLN A 28 12.50 17.83 8.40
C GLN A 28 11.33 18.10 7.44
N ALA A 29 11.04 19.37 7.14
CA ALA A 29 10.02 19.72 6.15
C ALA A 29 10.44 19.33 4.72
N ALA A 30 11.73 19.48 4.37
CA ALA A 30 12.25 19.06 3.08
C ALA A 30 12.23 17.53 2.90
N ASP A 31 12.57 16.78 3.94
CA ASP A 31 12.53 15.31 3.91
C ASP A 31 11.10 14.78 3.80
N ARG A 32 10.16 15.39 4.50
CA ARG A 32 8.72 15.07 4.35
C ARG A 32 8.24 15.35 2.92
N GLY A 33 8.60 16.49 2.35
CA GLY A 33 8.20 16.82 0.96
C GLY A 33 8.82 15.89 -0.08
N ARG A 34 10.05 15.41 0.13
CA ARG A 34 10.69 14.40 -0.74
C ARG A 34 9.96 13.06 -0.67
N LEU A 35 9.61 12.62 0.54
CA LEU A 35 8.86 11.39 0.74
C LEU A 35 7.46 11.46 0.13
N GLU A 36 6.76 12.57 0.33
CA GLU A 36 5.42 12.81 -0.24
C GLU A 36 5.45 12.73 -1.78
N ALA A 37 6.39 13.43 -2.42
CA ALA A 37 6.56 13.34 -3.87
C ALA A 37 6.89 11.91 -4.35
N PHE A 38 7.62 11.14 -3.55
CA PHE A 38 7.93 9.75 -3.87
C PHE A 38 6.69 8.85 -3.77
N LEU A 39 5.84 9.02 -2.76
CA LEU A 39 4.58 8.28 -2.61
C LEU A 39 3.62 8.55 -3.76
N GLU A 40 3.51 9.82 -4.18
CA GLU A 40 2.69 10.21 -5.33
C GLU A 40 3.18 9.53 -6.62
N VAL A 41 4.49 9.57 -6.87
CA VAL A 41 5.10 9.00 -8.09
C VAL A 41 5.00 7.47 -8.13
N THR A 42 5.08 6.82 -6.98
CA THR A 42 5.01 5.34 -6.89
C THR A 42 3.58 4.79 -6.84
N GLY A 43 2.57 5.66 -6.88
CA GLY A 43 1.17 5.26 -6.86
C GLY A 43 0.70 4.76 -5.49
N PHE A 44 1.36 5.15 -4.41
CA PHE A 44 0.98 4.73 -3.06
C PHE A 44 -0.42 5.23 -2.69
N ASP A 45 -0.79 6.46 -3.08
CA ASP A 45 -2.11 7.03 -2.83
C ASP A 45 -3.21 6.26 -3.59
N VAL A 46 -2.90 5.76 -4.79
CA VAL A 46 -3.80 4.89 -5.55
C VAL A 46 -4.03 3.58 -4.81
N ALA A 47 -2.99 3.04 -4.16
CA ALA A 47 -3.10 1.84 -3.35
C ALA A 47 -3.94 2.06 -2.09
N LEU A 48 -3.86 3.24 -1.45
CA LEU A 48 -4.71 3.64 -0.32
C LEU A 48 -6.18 3.80 -0.75
N GLU A 49 -6.43 4.39 -1.92
CA GLU A 49 -7.78 4.51 -2.47
C GLU A 49 -8.38 3.15 -2.79
N SER A 50 -7.59 2.23 -3.35
CA SER A 50 -8.01 0.84 -3.57
C SER A 50 -8.40 0.15 -2.26
N ILE A 51 -7.67 0.40 -1.16
CA ILE A 51 -8.04 -0.10 0.17
C ILE A 51 -9.41 0.45 0.59
N ARG A 52 -9.63 1.77 0.46
CA ARG A 52 -10.91 2.42 0.80
C ARG A 52 -12.07 1.80 0.03
N LEU A 53 -11.91 1.61 -1.28
CA LEU A 53 -12.92 0.98 -2.13
C LEU A 53 -13.22 -0.47 -1.69
N SER A 54 -12.17 -1.26 -1.44
CA SER A 54 -12.32 -2.65 -1.00
C SER A 54 -13.03 -2.79 0.36
N ALA A 55 -12.88 -1.79 1.24
CA ALA A 55 -13.49 -1.78 2.56
C ALA A 55 -15.03 -1.72 2.48
N GLY A 56 -15.62 -1.26 1.38
CA GLY A 56 -17.06 -1.35 1.16
C GLY A 56 -17.61 -2.78 1.26
N SER A 57 -16.80 -3.79 0.91
CA SER A 57 -17.17 -5.21 0.96
C SER A 57 -16.80 -5.91 2.28
N ALA A 58 -16.23 -5.20 3.25
CA ALA A 58 -15.73 -5.80 4.48
C ALA A 58 -16.75 -6.61 5.33
N PRO A 59 -18.06 -6.29 5.37
CA PRO A 59 -19.02 -7.08 6.13
C PRO A 59 -19.09 -8.53 5.66
N GLN A 60 -18.78 -8.78 4.37
CA GLN A 60 -18.73 -10.13 3.81
C GLN A 60 -17.65 -11.00 4.49
N MET A 61 -16.54 -10.40 4.94
CA MET A 61 -15.52 -11.11 5.73
C MET A 61 -16.06 -11.60 7.08
N LEU A 62 -17.09 -10.93 7.61
CA LEU A 62 -17.78 -11.31 8.84
C LEU A 62 -18.99 -12.23 8.59
N GLY A 63 -19.28 -12.56 7.33
CA GLY A 63 -20.50 -13.29 6.94
C GLY A 63 -21.77 -12.45 7.01
N LEU A 64 -21.64 -11.12 6.98
CA LEU A 64 -22.73 -10.14 7.01
C LEU A 64 -22.92 -9.50 5.63
N SER A 65 -24.11 -8.97 5.36
CA SER A 65 -24.32 -8.12 4.17
C SER A 65 -24.04 -6.66 4.51
N ALA A 66 -23.40 -5.93 3.60
CA ALA A 66 -23.30 -4.48 3.73
C ALA A 66 -24.70 -3.82 3.69
N ASP A 67 -25.64 -4.42 2.96
CA ASP A 67 -27.01 -3.93 2.85
C ASP A 67 -27.76 -3.97 4.20
N ASP A 68 -27.37 -4.85 5.13
CA ASP A 68 -27.98 -4.97 6.47
C ASP A 68 -27.78 -3.69 7.31
N PHE A 69 -26.78 -2.88 6.94
CA PHE A 69 -26.42 -1.62 7.60
C PHE A 69 -26.81 -0.39 6.77
N GLY A 70 -27.26 -0.59 5.52
CA GLY A 70 -27.65 0.47 4.60
C GLY A 70 -26.58 1.56 4.45
N SER A 71 -27.03 2.83 4.38
CA SER A 71 -26.13 3.98 4.19
C SER A 71 -25.21 4.27 5.39
N GLU A 72 -25.49 3.70 6.56
CA GLU A 72 -24.62 3.89 7.75
C GLU A 72 -23.26 3.23 7.53
N TRP A 73 -23.23 2.10 6.80
CA TRP A 73 -22.00 1.40 6.46
C TRP A 73 -21.11 2.22 5.54
N SER A 74 -21.64 2.73 4.43
CA SER A 74 -20.87 3.55 3.49
C SER A 74 -20.27 4.77 4.19
N ARG A 75 -21.06 5.43 5.06
CA ARG A 75 -20.57 6.59 5.81
C ARG A 75 -19.46 6.23 6.81
N LEU A 76 -19.59 5.09 7.48
CA LEU A 76 -18.56 4.60 8.38
C LEU A 76 -17.26 4.33 7.62
N VAL A 77 -17.33 3.63 6.50
CA VAL A 77 -16.16 3.30 5.67
C VAL A 77 -15.50 4.58 5.17
N ASP A 78 -16.27 5.53 4.64
CA ASP A 78 -15.75 6.81 4.15
C ASP A 78 -15.06 7.62 5.26
N GLU A 79 -15.58 7.59 6.50
CA GLU A 79 -14.96 8.29 7.62
C GLU A 79 -13.70 7.60 8.15
N VAL A 80 -13.72 6.26 8.25
CA VAL A 80 -12.61 5.51 8.84
C VAL A 80 -11.44 5.39 7.87
N PHE A 81 -11.73 5.18 6.58
CA PHE A 81 -10.76 5.05 5.49
C PHE A 81 -10.60 6.36 4.71
N GLU A 82 -10.69 7.50 5.40
CA GLU A 82 -10.41 8.79 4.79
C GLU A 82 -8.95 8.81 4.28
N THR A 83 -8.77 9.15 2.99
CA THR A 83 -7.50 8.95 2.28
C THR A 83 -6.40 9.86 2.80
N GLU A 84 -6.70 11.12 3.14
CA GLU A 84 -5.71 12.04 3.71
C GLU A 84 -5.19 11.53 5.06
N LEU A 85 -6.07 11.00 5.92
CA LEU A 85 -5.68 10.39 7.18
C LEU A 85 -4.76 9.18 6.98
N MET A 86 -5.08 8.30 6.03
CA MET A 86 -4.23 7.15 5.70
C MET A 86 -2.88 7.58 5.12
N HIS A 87 -2.86 8.60 4.26
CA HIS A 87 -1.65 9.18 3.71
C HIS A 87 -0.76 9.78 4.80
N ASP A 88 -1.34 10.54 5.74
CA ASP A 88 -0.62 11.11 6.89
C ASP A 88 -0.02 10.02 7.79
N MET A 89 -0.75 8.93 8.02
CA MET A 89 -0.23 7.77 8.74
C MET A 89 0.98 7.15 8.02
N ALA A 90 0.91 7.03 6.69
CA ALA A 90 2.01 6.49 5.89
C ALA A 90 3.25 7.37 6.00
N LEU A 91 3.10 8.69 5.87
CA LEU A 91 4.20 9.64 6.02
C LEU A 91 4.83 9.58 7.42
N ASP A 92 4.02 9.46 8.48
CA ASP A 92 4.54 9.34 9.85
C ASP A 92 5.34 8.05 10.07
N ILE A 93 4.90 6.92 9.51
CA ILE A 93 5.59 5.63 9.66
C ILE A 93 6.83 5.57 8.77
N LEU A 94 6.71 5.95 7.50
CA LEU A 94 7.82 5.89 6.53
C LEU A 94 8.92 6.88 6.85
N SER A 95 8.62 8.09 7.33
CA SER A 95 9.66 9.04 7.76
C SER A 95 10.56 8.52 8.90
N LYS A 96 10.12 7.49 9.64
CA LYS A 96 10.89 6.85 10.71
C LYS A 96 11.61 5.58 10.28
N THR A 97 11.25 5.01 9.13
CA THR A 97 11.65 3.64 8.74
C THR A 97 12.35 3.59 7.39
N LEU A 98 12.00 4.48 6.47
CA LEU A 98 12.65 4.62 5.17
C LEU A 98 13.82 5.61 5.29
N SER A 99 15.05 5.09 5.20
CA SER A 99 16.24 5.94 5.23
C SER A 99 16.39 6.78 3.95
N ASP A 100 17.03 7.95 4.05
CA ASP A 100 17.33 8.82 2.92
C ASP A 100 18.03 8.09 1.76
N ASP A 101 19.02 7.23 2.04
CA ASP A 101 19.76 6.50 1.00
C ASP A 101 18.84 5.58 0.17
N LEU A 102 17.86 4.95 0.81
CA LEU A 102 16.88 4.09 0.14
C LEU A 102 15.89 4.91 -0.68
N LEU A 103 15.42 6.03 -0.10
CA LEU A 103 14.54 6.97 -0.79
C LEU A 103 15.22 7.57 -2.02
N ASP A 104 16.47 8.04 -1.91
CA ASP A 104 17.23 8.61 -3.01
C ASP A 104 17.51 7.60 -4.11
N HIS A 105 17.82 6.36 -3.75
CA HIS A 105 18.02 5.29 -4.71
C HIS A 105 16.74 5.03 -5.53
N ALA A 106 15.59 4.88 -4.86
CA ALA A 106 14.34 4.60 -5.54
C ALA A 106 13.85 5.81 -6.35
N ALA A 107 13.87 7.01 -5.77
CA ALA A 107 13.52 8.24 -6.47
C ALA A 107 14.41 8.48 -7.71
N GLY A 108 15.69 8.11 -7.63
CA GLY A 108 16.62 8.17 -8.77
C GLY A 108 16.17 7.32 -9.96
N PHE A 109 15.66 6.11 -9.72
CA PHE A 109 15.10 5.27 -10.79
C PHE A 109 13.84 5.91 -11.40
N TYR A 110 12.89 6.36 -10.59
CA TYR A 110 11.66 6.97 -11.09
C TYR A 110 11.87 8.33 -11.77
N ALA A 111 12.95 9.04 -11.42
CA ALA A 111 13.40 10.24 -12.12
C ALA A 111 14.08 9.95 -13.47
N SER A 112 14.35 8.69 -13.82
CA SER A 112 14.88 8.33 -15.14
C SER A 112 13.82 8.48 -16.25
N ASP A 113 14.24 8.43 -17.51
CA ASP A 113 13.29 8.44 -18.64
C ASP A 113 12.36 7.22 -18.61
N LEU A 114 12.92 6.03 -18.39
CA LEU A 114 12.14 4.80 -18.30
C LEU A 114 11.18 4.84 -17.10
N GLY A 115 11.67 5.24 -15.92
CA GLY A 115 10.87 5.33 -14.69
C GLY A 115 9.64 6.23 -14.86
N ARG A 116 9.80 7.44 -15.41
CA ARG A 116 8.67 8.34 -15.68
C ARG A 116 7.66 7.75 -16.66
N ARG A 117 8.11 7.05 -17.70
CA ARG A 117 7.21 6.41 -18.67
C ARG A 117 6.45 5.25 -18.04
N LEU A 118 7.11 4.43 -17.21
CA LEU A 118 6.47 3.34 -16.45
C LEU A 118 5.38 3.88 -15.54
N VAL A 119 5.67 4.90 -14.73
CA VAL A 119 4.68 5.53 -13.84
C VAL A 119 3.48 6.06 -14.61
N ALA A 120 3.71 6.72 -15.75
CA ALA A 120 2.63 7.20 -16.60
C ALA A 120 1.73 6.06 -17.12
N ALA A 121 2.33 4.92 -17.47
CA ALA A 121 1.59 3.74 -17.92
C ALA A 121 0.86 3.02 -16.78
N GLU A 122 1.49 2.91 -15.61
CA GLU A 122 0.90 2.33 -14.39
C GLU A 122 -0.34 3.15 -14.00
N ASN A 123 -0.20 4.47 -13.83
CA ASN A 123 -1.31 5.38 -13.51
C ASN A 123 -2.42 5.34 -14.56
N ALA A 124 -2.08 5.36 -15.85
CA ALA A 124 -3.08 5.22 -16.92
C ALA A 124 -3.82 3.87 -16.85
N SER A 125 -3.11 2.80 -16.51
CA SER A 125 -3.70 1.47 -16.37
C SER A 125 -4.58 1.32 -15.13
N HIS A 126 -4.39 2.16 -14.11
CA HIS A 126 -5.23 2.21 -12.91
C HIS A 126 -6.54 2.99 -13.12
N MET A 127 -6.52 4.01 -13.99
CA MET A 127 -7.71 4.84 -14.30
C MET A 127 -8.74 4.13 -15.21
N VAL A 128 -8.39 3.00 -15.82
CA VAL A 128 -9.32 2.16 -16.58
C VAL A 128 -10.00 1.21 -15.59
N GLU A 129 -11.17 1.60 -15.10
CA GLU A 129 -11.95 0.92 -14.06
C GLU A 129 -12.14 -0.59 -14.26
N GLU A 130 -12.39 -1.25 -13.12
CA GLU A 130 -12.67 -2.67 -12.85
C GLU A 130 -13.87 -3.30 -13.59
N ASP A 131 -14.26 -2.82 -14.78
CA ASP A 131 -15.32 -3.42 -15.60
C ASP A 131 -14.86 -4.72 -16.32
N GLY A 132 -13.89 -5.45 -15.74
CA GLY A 132 -13.33 -6.70 -16.29
C GLY A 132 -12.48 -6.53 -17.56
N LEU A 133 -12.68 -5.46 -18.32
CA LEU A 133 -12.03 -5.20 -19.63
C LEU A 133 -10.51 -5.26 -19.57
N LYS A 134 -9.89 -4.75 -18.49
CA LYS A 134 -8.43 -4.78 -18.28
C LYS A 134 -7.93 -6.22 -18.10
N SER A 135 -8.58 -7.00 -17.23
CA SER A 135 -8.19 -8.38 -16.96
C SER A 135 -8.45 -9.29 -18.18
N GLU A 136 -9.56 -9.10 -18.88
CA GLU A 136 -9.87 -9.80 -20.12
C GLU A 136 -8.88 -9.48 -21.24
N SER A 137 -8.53 -8.20 -21.40
CA SER A 137 -7.53 -7.76 -22.37
C SER A 137 -6.13 -8.29 -22.03
N GLY A 138 -5.73 -8.20 -20.77
CA GLY A 138 -4.46 -8.74 -20.27
C GLY A 138 -4.35 -10.25 -20.46
N THR A 139 -5.41 -10.99 -20.16
CA THR A 139 -5.49 -12.44 -20.38
C THR A 139 -5.36 -12.78 -21.87
N SER A 140 -6.05 -12.03 -22.74
CA SER A 140 -5.96 -12.20 -24.19
C SER A 140 -4.55 -11.93 -24.72
N ILE A 141 -3.85 -10.94 -24.16
CA ILE A 141 -2.45 -10.66 -24.48
C ILE A 141 -1.56 -11.84 -24.08
N ILE A 142 -1.70 -12.35 -22.85
CA ILE A 142 -0.94 -13.51 -22.37
C ILE A 142 -1.19 -14.75 -23.23
N ASP A 143 -2.44 -15.06 -23.57
CA ASP A 143 -2.78 -16.18 -24.44
C ASP A 143 -2.16 -16.05 -25.84
N GLY A 144 -2.09 -14.83 -26.37
CA GLY A 144 -1.40 -14.51 -27.61
C GLY A 144 0.11 -14.79 -27.49
N LEU A 145 0.74 -14.28 -26.43
CA LEU A 145 2.18 -14.42 -26.16
C LEU A 145 2.58 -15.89 -25.97
N VAL A 146 1.79 -16.68 -25.24
CA VAL A 146 2.01 -18.12 -25.05
C VAL A 146 1.92 -18.86 -26.38
N ARG A 147 0.91 -18.56 -27.19
CA ARG A 147 0.68 -19.22 -28.50
C ARG A 147 1.83 -19.03 -29.48
N ILE A 148 2.49 -17.88 -29.45
CA ILE A 148 3.65 -17.60 -30.31
C ILE A 148 4.99 -17.98 -29.67
N GLY A 149 4.99 -18.51 -28.44
CA GLY A 149 6.20 -18.86 -27.71
C GLY A 149 7.07 -17.64 -27.36
N SER A 150 6.45 -16.49 -27.06
CA SER A 150 7.16 -15.24 -26.78
C SER A 150 7.92 -15.31 -25.45
N PRO A 151 9.19 -14.85 -25.39
CA PRO A 151 9.93 -14.73 -24.14
C PRO A 151 9.32 -13.69 -23.18
N ARG A 152 8.42 -12.83 -23.67
CA ARG A 152 7.72 -11.80 -22.88
C ARG A 152 7.03 -12.36 -21.64
N VAL A 153 6.46 -13.56 -21.72
CA VAL A 153 5.75 -14.17 -20.59
C VAL A 153 6.71 -14.39 -19.41
N THR A 154 7.93 -14.85 -19.68
CA THR A 154 8.97 -15.01 -18.66
C THR A 154 9.38 -13.67 -18.08
N LEU A 155 9.59 -12.64 -18.92
CA LEU A 155 9.97 -11.31 -18.46
C LEU A 155 8.90 -10.68 -17.53
N LEU A 156 7.62 -10.82 -17.88
CA LEU A 156 6.52 -10.33 -17.03
C LEU A 156 6.41 -11.13 -15.73
N SER A 157 6.68 -12.43 -15.77
CA SER A 157 6.73 -13.25 -14.55
C SER A 157 7.90 -12.85 -13.63
N GLU A 158 9.07 -12.57 -14.20
CA GLU A 158 10.23 -12.08 -13.45
C GLU A 158 9.98 -10.70 -12.86
N LEU A 159 9.32 -9.80 -13.61
CA LEU A 159 8.92 -8.49 -13.12
C LEU A 159 8.00 -8.60 -11.90
N ASN A 160 6.96 -9.43 -11.98
CA ASN A 160 6.02 -9.63 -10.86
C ASN A 160 6.72 -10.22 -9.64
N GLN A 161 7.66 -11.16 -9.84
CA GLN A 161 8.46 -11.71 -8.76
C GLN A 161 9.37 -10.64 -8.14
N ALA A 162 9.96 -9.76 -8.95
CA ALA A 162 10.81 -8.67 -8.48
C ALA A 162 10.01 -7.59 -7.72
N SER A 163 8.71 -7.42 -7.97
CA SER A 163 7.87 -6.50 -7.17
C SER A 163 7.46 -7.05 -5.78
N ASP A 164 7.87 -8.28 -5.41
CA ASP A 164 7.53 -8.99 -4.16
C ASP A 164 6.04 -8.91 -3.74
N VAL A 165 5.13 -9.02 -4.71
CA VAL A 165 3.68 -8.95 -4.50
C VAL A 165 3.08 -10.30 -4.04
N GLU A 166 3.88 -11.35 -3.87
CA GLU A 166 3.32 -12.71 -3.75
C GLU A 166 3.37 -13.29 -2.34
N ASP A 167 4.55 -13.51 -1.77
CA ASP A 167 4.68 -14.29 -0.52
C ASP A 167 4.41 -13.45 0.73
N SER A 168 5.04 -12.29 0.81
CA SER A 168 4.88 -11.33 1.90
C SER A 168 3.44 -10.77 1.91
N SER A 169 2.90 -10.49 0.72
CA SER A 169 1.55 -9.95 0.55
C SER A 169 0.44 -10.91 0.98
N ILE A 170 0.51 -12.21 0.64
CA ILE A 170 -0.52 -13.18 1.07
C ILE A 170 -0.59 -13.26 2.59
N ARG A 171 0.57 -13.35 3.27
CA ARG A 171 0.62 -13.41 4.73
C ARG A 171 0.08 -12.13 5.36
N ALA A 172 0.39 -10.98 4.78
CA ALA A 172 -0.10 -9.70 5.26
C ALA A 172 -1.62 -9.54 5.07
N ILE A 173 -2.17 -9.97 3.92
CA ILE A 173 -3.62 -10.02 3.68
C ILE A 173 -4.32 -10.90 4.72
N GLN A 174 -3.76 -12.07 5.02
CA GLN A 174 -4.29 -12.94 6.07
C GLN A 174 -4.21 -12.29 7.44
N GLU A 175 -3.11 -11.61 7.77
CA GLU A 175 -2.96 -10.90 9.04
C GLU A 175 -4.01 -9.78 9.21
N VAL A 176 -4.24 -8.98 8.17
CA VAL A 176 -5.30 -7.97 8.12
C VAL A 176 -6.66 -8.61 8.41
N GLN A 177 -6.99 -9.71 7.73
CA GLN A 177 -8.25 -10.43 7.90
C GLN A 177 -8.42 -11.00 9.31
N ILE A 178 -7.37 -11.61 9.87
CA ILE A 178 -7.40 -12.16 11.24
C ILE A 178 -7.59 -11.05 12.25
N ARG A 179 -6.82 -9.96 12.16
CA ARG A 179 -6.96 -8.80 13.04
C ARG A 179 -8.37 -8.24 13.00
N PHE A 180 -8.95 -8.14 11.80
CA PHE A 180 -10.33 -7.67 11.65
C PHE A 180 -11.35 -8.62 12.32
N LEU A 181 -11.25 -9.93 12.08
CA LEU A 181 -12.13 -10.94 12.68
C LEU A 181 -12.04 -10.94 14.21
N MET A 182 -10.81 -10.88 14.75
CA MET A 182 -10.56 -10.83 16.19
C MET A 182 -11.10 -9.53 16.81
N ALA A 183 -10.91 -8.39 16.14
CA ALA A 183 -11.45 -7.11 16.58
C ALA A 183 -12.98 -7.13 16.59
N ALA A 184 -13.62 -7.61 15.53
CA ALA A 184 -15.08 -7.71 15.42
C ALA A 184 -15.66 -8.64 16.51
N ALA A 185 -15.00 -9.76 16.79
CA ALA A 185 -15.39 -10.67 17.85
C ALA A 185 -15.25 -10.04 19.25
N SER A 186 -14.14 -9.34 19.50
CA SER A 186 -13.91 -8.64 20.77
C SER A 186 -14.93 -7.52 21.01
N ALA A 187 -15.41 -6.90 19.92
CA ALA A 187 -16.45 -5.87 19.93
C ALA A 187 -17.87 -6.45 20.01
N GLY A 188 -18.03 -7.78 20.03
CA GLY A 188 -19.33 -8.47 20.12
C GLY A 188 -20.15 -8.43 18.83
N VAL A 189 -19.53 -8.08 17.69
CA VAL A 189 -20.20 -8.02 16.38
C VAL A 189 -20.46 -9.42 15.83
N ILE A 190 -19.53 -10.36 16.08
CA ILE A 190 -19.63 -11.75 15.67
C ILE A 190 -19.23 -12.70 16.80
N GLU A 191 -19.68 -13.95 16.71
CA GLU A 191 -19.12 -15.06 17.49
C GLU A 191 -18.14 -15.85 16.63
N LEU A 192 -16.88 -15.96 17.08
CA LEU A 192 -15.90 -16.79 16.40
C LEU A 192 -16.23 -18.27 16.57
N ARG A 193 -16.19 -18.99 15.45
CA ARG A 193 -16.38 -20.46 15.45
C ARG A 193 -15.10 -21.23 15.77
N MET A 194 -13.96 -20.56 15.68
CA MET A 194 -12.61 -21.12 15.80
C MET A 194 -11.77 -20.14 16.62
N ASP A 195 -10.81 -20.65 17.39
CA ASP A 195 -9.83 -19.77 18.03
C ASP A 195 -8.81 -19.25 17.00
N GLU A 196 -7.99 -18.26 17.40
CA GLU A 196 -7.03 -17.64 16.49
C GLU A 196 -6.03 -18.64 15.87
N PRO A 197 -5.43 -19.58 16.64
CA PRO A 197 -4.56 -20.61 16.06
C PRO A 197 -5.25 -21.45 14.97
N ASP A 198 -6.48 -21.89 15.21
CA ASP A 198 -7.23 -22.70 14.25
C ASP A 198 -7.64 -21.89 13.02
N LEU A 199 -8.02 -20.61 13.19
CA LEU A 199 -8.30 -19.68 12.08
C LEU A 199 -7.07 -19.50 11.19
N ARG A 200 -5.90 -19.27 11.80
CA ARG A 200 -4.62 -19.15 11.08
C ARG A 200 -4.32 -20.41 10.26
N GLU A 201 -4.54 -21.59 10.81
CA GLU A 201 -4.33 -22.85 10.08
C GLU A 201 -5.31 -23.01 8.91
N ALA A 202 -6.60 -22.69 9.12
CA ALA A 202 -7.61 -22.74 8.07
C ALA A 202 -7.25 -21.81 6.89
N MET A 203 -6.73 -20.62 7.17
CA MET A 203 -6.29 -19.68 6.13
C MET A 203 -5.02 -20.15 5.41
N ARG A 204 -4.05 -20.72 6.15
CA ARG A 204 -2.86 -21.35 5.56
C ARG A 204 -3.22 -22.42 4.53
N SER A 205 -4.25 -23.22 4.80
CA SER A 205 -4.69 -24.27 3.88
C SER A 205 -5.16 -23.76 2.52
N GLN A 206 -5.58 -22.48 2.44
CA GLN A 206 -6.09 -21.82 1.23
C GLN A 206 -5.03 -21.01 0.48
N GLU A 207 -3.83 -20.84 1.05
CA GLU A 207 -2.75 -20.02 0.45
C GLU A 207 -2.38 -20.45 -0.97
N GLY A 208 -2.37 -21.75 -1.25
CA GLY A 208 -1.98 -22.27 -2.55
C GLY A 208 -2.90 -21.83 -3.68
N GLU A 209 -4.21 -21.75 -3.43
CA GLU A 209 -5.19 -21.28 -4.40
C GLU A 209 -5.13 -19.76 -4.56
N MET A 210 -5.09 -19.03 -3.45
CA MET A 210 -4.94 -17.57 -3.44
C MET A 210 -3.70 -17.13 -4.21
N ARG A 211 -2.56 -17.80 -3.99
CA ARG A 211 -1.32 -17.54 -4.72
C ARG A 211 -1.46 -17.71 -6.23
N ARG A 212 -2.11 -18.78 -6.69
CA ARG A 212 -2.31 -19.01 -8.13
C ARG A 212 -3.17 -17.91 -8.74
N SER A 213 -4.23 -17.51 -8.05
CA SER A 213 -5.13 -16.44 -8.48
C SER A 213 -4.40 -15.10 -8.57
N ILE A 214 -3.67 -14.71 -7.52
CA ILE A 214 -2.87 -13.47 -7.49
C ILE A 214 -1.84 -13.47 -8.62
N LYS A 215 -1.10 -14.57 -8.81
CA LYS A 215 -0.11 -14.70 -9.90
C LYS A 215 -0.73 -14.49 -11.28
N ALA A 216 -1.87 -15.14 -11.54
CA ALA A 216 -2.55 -15.04 -12.84
C ALA A 216 -3.02 -13.60 -13.09
N ASN A 217 -3.65 -12.97 -12.09
CA ASN A 217 -4.12 -11.59 -12.17
C ASN A 217 -2.97 -10.59 -12.35
N ALA A 218 -1.89 -10.74 -11.57
CA ALA A 218 -0.70 -9.90 -11.68
C ALA A 218 -0.07 -10.03 -13.08
N LEU A 219 -0.02 -11.24 -13.64
CA LEU A 219 0.53 -11.46 -14.97
C LEU A 219 -0.31 -10.82 -16.08
N ALA A 220 -1.64 -10.96 -16.02
CA ALA A 220 -2.55 -10.31 -16.95
C ALA A 220 -2.48 -8.77 -16.84
N ASN A 221 -2.44 -8.24 -15.61
CA ASN A 221 -2.31 -6.81 -15.37
C ASN A 221 -0.98 -6.27 -15.93
N ALA A 222 0.14 -6.93 -15.64
CA ALA A 222 1.45 -6.54 -16.17
C ALA A 222 1.47 -6.59 -17.70
N ALA A 223 0.85 -7.61 -18.32
CA ALA A 223 0.77 -7.70 -19.77
C ALA A 223 0.03 -6.52 -20.39
N TYR A 224 -1.08 -6.08 -19.77
CA TYR A 224 -1.83 -4.92 -20.21
C TYR A 224 -1.07 -3.60 -19.97
N THR A 225 -0.57 -3.39 -18.75
CA THR A 225 0.10 -2.14 -18.35
C THR A 225 1.37 -1.90 -19.17
N TYR A 226 2.18 -2.94 -19.39
CA TYR A 226 3.45 -2.81 -20.09
C TYR A 226 3.38 -3.13 -21.59
N GLN A 227 2.20 -3.25 -22.19
CA GLN A 227 2.05 -3.66 -23.59
C GLN A 227 2.79 -2.77 -24.60
N ALA A 228 3.00 -1.49 -24.26
CA ALA A 228 3.68 -0.51 -25.10
C ALA A 228 5.21 -0.45 -24.89
N PHE A 229 5.75 -1.22 -23.94
CA PHE A 229 7.18 -1.24 -23.61
C PHE A 229 7.87 -2.42 -24.28
N SER A 230 9.08 -2.20 -24.77
CA SER A 230 9.92 -3.25 -25.33
C SER A 230 10.32 -4.29 -24.28
N ASP A 231 10.82 -5.44 -24.74
CA ASP A 231 11.33 -6.50 -23.86
C ASP A 231 12.54 -6.04 -23.06
N ASP A 232 13.43 -5.25 -23.66
CA ASP A 232 14.61 -4.70 -22.99
C ASP A 232 14.22 -3.74 -21.86
N GLU A 233 13.17 -2.93 -22.05
CA GLU A 233 12.66 -2.00 -21.04
C GLU A 233 12.01 -2.72 -19.87
N VAL A 234 11.20 -3.76 -20.13
CA VAL A 234 10.62 -4.58 -19.05
C VAL A 234 11.71 -5.34 -18.30
N ALA A 235 12.71 -5.86 -19.00
CA ALA A 235 13.86 -6.50 -18.36
C ALA A 235 14.67 -5.50 -17.52
N GLN A 236 14.82 -4.25 -17.99
CA GLN A 236 15.47 -3.19 -17.21
C GLN A 236 14.67 -2.85 -15.95
N TYR A 237 13.35 -2.80 -16.04
CA TYR A 237 12.50 -2.56 -14.88
C TYR A 237 12.58 -3.71 -13.87
N ALA A 238 12.46 -4.96 -14.31
CA ALA A 238 12.57 -6.13 -13.44
C ALA A 238 13.93 -6.16 -12.71
N ARG A 239 15.03 -5.80 -13.39
CA ARG A 239 16.35 -5.66 -12.77
C ARG A 239 16.39 -4.57 -11.71
N ALA A 240 15.81 -3.40 -11.99
CA ALA A 240 15.75 -2.30 -11.03
C ALA A 240 14.96 -2.69 -9.77
N LEU A 241 13.83 -3.38 -9.93
CA LEU A 241 13.04 -3.90 -8.80
C LEU A 241 13.76 -5.01 -8.02
N SER A 242 14.66 -5.75 -8.67
CA SER A 242 15.44 -6.82 -8.04
C SER A 242 16.65 -6.31 -7.24
N GLU A 243 16.97 -5.01 -7.31
CA GLU A 243 18.05 -4.44 -6.50
C GLU A 243 17.67 -4.48 -5.01
N GLU A 244 18.62 -4.84 -4.14
CA GLU A 244 18.37 -5.03 -2.70
C GLU A 244 17.80 -3.76 -2.03
N SER A 245 18.27 -2.59 -2.46
CA SER A 245 17.73 -1.29 -2.03
C SER A 245 16.26 -1.13 -2.43
N MET A 246 15.92 -1.42 -3.69
CA MET A 246 14.55 -1.31 -4.17
C MET A 246 13.62 -2.32 -3.49
N GLN A 247 14.06 -3.57 -3.30
CA GLN A 247 13.35 -4.59 -2.52
C GLN A 247 12.99 -4.10 -1.12
N LYS A 248 13.95 -3.46 -0.43
CA LYS A 248 13.72 -2.90 0.92
C LYS A 248 12.69 -1.78 0.91
N VAL A 249 12.73 -0.91 -0.10
CA VAL A 249 11.75 0.18 -0.26
C VAL A 249 10.35 -0.39 -0.40
N TYR A 250 10.15 -1.33 -1.33
CA TYR A 250 8.85 -1.97 -1.54
C TYR A 250 8.37 -2.77 -0.33
N ALA A 251 9.27 -3.50 0.34
CA ALA A 251 8.92 -4.21 1.56
C ALA A 251 8.41 -3.26 2.66
N LEU A 252 9.05 -2.09 2.83
CA LEU A 252 8.60 -1.06 3.78
C LEU A 252 7.26 -0.45 3.36
N MET A 253 7.11 -0.06 2.09
CA MET A 253 5.86 0.50 1.59
C MET A 253 4.69 -0.47 1.75
N ASN A 254 4.87 -1.73 1.35
CA ASN A 254 3.86 -2.78 1.51
C ASN A 254 3.52 -3.01 2.99
N ALA A 255 4.52 -3.11 3.86
CA ALA A 255 4.29 -3.28 5.30
C ALA A 255 3.48 -2.13 5.90
N VAL A 256 3.77 -0.88 5.50
CA VAL A 256 3.03 0.30 5.94
C VAL A 256 1.60 0.29 5.41
N GLN A 257 1.40 -0.06 4.14
CA GLN A 257 0.07 -0.20 3.55
C GLN A 257 -0.78 -1.21 4.31
N TYR A 258 -0.26 -2.41 4.59
CA TYR A 258 -0.98 -3.44 5.32
C TYR A 258 -1.23 -3.08 6.78
N GLU A 259 -0.29 -2.39 7.44
CA GLU A 259 -0.50 -1.91 8.81
C GLU A 259 -1.62 -0.86 8.87
N ILE A 260 -1.63 0.09 7.94
CA ILE A 260 -2.72 1.07 7.82
C ILE A 260 -4.03 0.34 7.59
N GLN A 261 -4.09 -0.58 6.61
CA GLN A 261 -5.30 -1.33 6.29
C GLN A 261 -5.84 -2.09 7.51
N ALA A 262 -5.00 -2.83 8.23
CA ALA A 262 -5.39 -3.56 9.43
C ALA A 262 -5.89 -2.61 10.52
N ASN A 263 -5.17 -1.52 10.76
CA ASN A 263 -5.55 -0.51 11.75
C ASN A 263 -6.91 0.15 11.43
N ARG A 264 -7.19 0.40 10.15
CA ARG A 264 -8.49 0.93 9.69
C ARG A 264 -9.61 -0.09 9.88
N PHE A 265 -9.36 -1.36 9.59
CA PHE A 265 -10.34 -2.43 9.85
C PHE A 265 -10.64 -2.63 11.34
N GLU A 266 -9.63 -2.52 12.21
CA GLU A 266 -9.83 -2.53 13.66
C GLU A 266 -10.72 -1.36 14.12
N ALA A 267 -10.51 -0.17 13.55
CA ALA A 267 -11.35 1.00 13.83
C ALA A 267 -12.80 0.82 13.35
N VAL A 268 -13.01 0.18 12.20
CA VAL A 268 -14.34 -0.24 11.74
C VAL A 268 -14.99 -1.22 12.70
N ALA A 269 -14.28 -2.28 13.11
CA ALA A 269 -14.79 -3.28 14.05
C ALA A 269 -15.23 -2.68 15.38
N ALA A 270 -14.45 -1.74 15.92
CA ALA A 270 -14.79 -1.04 17.16
C ALA A 270 -16.12 -0.26 17.04
N ARG A 271 -16.35 0.38 15.89
CA ARG A 271 -17.54 1.19 15.62
C ARG A 271 -18.76 0.36 15.21
N LEU A 272 -18.56 -0.79 14.59
CA LEU A 272 -19.63 -1.73 14.22
C LEU A 272 -20.48 -2.16 15.42
N SER A 273 -19.88 -2.31 16.61
CA SER A 273 -20.60 -2.66 17.83
C SER A 273 -21.72 -1.66 18.21
N ALA A 274 -21.58 -0.40 17.80
CA ALA A 274 -22.54 0.66 18.05
C ALA A 274 -23.60 0.78 16.95
N MET A 275 -23.41 0.12 15.81
CA MET A 275 -24.36 0.10 14.70
C MET A 275 -25.41 -0.98 14.95
N GLN A 276 -26.66 -0.59 15.17
CA GLN A 276 -27.77 -1.53 15.12
C GLN A 276 -28.03 -1.91 13.65
N PRO A 277 -28.23 -3.20 13.33
CA PRO A 277 -28.72 -3.60 12.01
C PRO A 277 -30.02 -2.83 11.71
N SER A 278 -30.14 -2.28 10.51
CA SER A 278 -31.33 -1.51 10.15
C SER A 278 -32.53 -2.45 10.23
N GLN A 279 -33.54 -2.12 11.03
CA GLN A 279 -34.85 -2.78 10.90
C GLN A 279 -35.55 -2.14 9.72
N ASP A 280 -35.81 -2.94 8.68
CA ASP A 280 -36.65 -2.52 7.55
C ASP A 280 -37.93 -1.85 8.06
N LEU A 281 -38.17 -0.61 7.59
CA LEU A 281 -39.42 0.15 7.82
C LEU A 281 -40.51 -0.26 6.83
#